data_AF-A0A2J6N1I6-F1
#
_entry.id   AF-A0A2J6N1I6-F1
#
_cell.length_a   1.000
_cell.length_b   1.000
_cell.length_c   1.000
_cell.angle_alpha   90.00
_cell.angle_beta   90.00
_cell.angle_gamma   90.00
#
_symmetry.space_group_name_H-M   'P 1'
#
loop_
_entity.id
_entity.type
_entity.pdbx_description
1 polymer ?
#
loop_
_entity_poly.entity_id
_entity_poly.type
_entity_poly.pdbx_seq_one_letter_code
_entity_poly.pdbx_strand_id
1 'polypeptide(L)'
;TIRENIYRQADNIFLFNFTNEHDLEVVSRAARVDAETVKSIAKDLPPHHCLVLGKVVKDFPMVVKVKALDIKTMGETRLFFKDMN
;
A
#
# COMPACT_ATOMS: atom_id res chain seq x y z
N THR A 1 -12.08 8.14 -10.56
CA THR A 1 -11.94 8.21 -9.10
C THR A 1 -12.68 7.04 -8.48
N ILE A 2 -12.01 6.25 -7.63
CA ILE A 2 -12.65 5.16 -6.86
C ILE A 2 -13.71 5.79 -5.95
N ARG A 3 -14.86 5.14 -5.76
CA ARG A 3 -15.92 5.65 -4.87
C ARG A 3 -15.41 5.66 -3.41
N GLU A 4 -15.62 6.76 -2.67
CA GLU A 4 -15.21 6.90 -1.26
C GLU A 4 -15.65 5.71 -0.38
N ASN A 5 -16.83 5.15 -0.64
CA ASN A 5 -17.36 3.99 0.07
C ASN A 5 -16.47 2.75 -0.02
N ILE A 6 -15.66 2.60 -1.06
CA ILE A 6 -14.73 1.47 -1.19
C ILE A 6 -13.56 1.63 -0.22
N TYR A 7 -13.01 2.83 -0.11
CA TYR A 7 -11.94 3.12 0.86
C TYR A 7 -12.43 2.91 2.30
N ARG A 8 -13.65 3.35 2.63
CA ARG A 8 -14.23 3.18 3.98
C ARG A 8 -14.54 1.72 4.34
N GLN A 9 -14.74 0.86 3.34
CA GLN A 9 -14.99 -0.57 3.55
C GLN A 9 -13.70 -1.40 3.56
N ALA A 10 -12.56 -0.83 3.18
CA ALA A 10 -11.30 -1.54 3.18
C ALA A 10 -10.76 -1.65 4.61
N ASP A 11 -10.59 -2.89 5.10
CA ASP A 11 -9.99 -3.14 6.41
C ASP A 11 -8.49 -2.83 6.46
N ASN A 12 -7.80 -2.92 5.31
CA ASN A 12 -6.37 -2.71 5.17
C ASN A 12 -6.07 -1.97 3.86
N ILE A 13 -5.22 -0.96 3.92
CA ILE A 13 -4.84 -0.14 2.77
C ILE A 13 -3.31 -0.13 2.68
N PHE A 14 -2.79 -0.42 1.48
CA PHE A 14 -1.37 -0.36 1.16
C PHE A 14 -1.15 0.71 0.10
N LEU A 15 -0.53 1.82 0.50
CA LEU A 15 -0.24 2.97 -0.37
C LEU A 15 1.17 2.84 -0.93
N PHE A 16 1.28 2.77 -2.25
CA PHE A 16 2.56 2.73 -2.98
C PHE A 16 2.69 3.99 -3.81
N ASN A 17 3.74 4.80 -3.55
CA ASN A 17 4.10 5.97 -4.35
C ASN A 17 2.88 6.86 -4.72
N PHE A 18 2.00 7.11 -3.75
CA PHE A 18 0.73 7.78 -3.98
C PHE A 18 0.86 9.27 -3.62
N THR A 19 0.89 10.14 -4.62
CA THR A 19 1.08 11.60 -4.47
C THR A 19 -0.21 12.40 -4.59
N ASN A 20 -1.36 11.76 -4.83
CA ASN A 20 -2.64 12.48 -4.94
C ASN A 20 -3.20 12.84 -3.57
N GLU A 21 -3.25 14.14 -3.27
CA GLU A 21 -3.72 14.67 -1.99
C GLU A 21 -5.19 14.38 -1.71
N HIS A 22 -6.02 14.28 -2.75
CA HIS A 22 -7.45 14.01 -2.60
C HIS A 22 -7.72 12.59 -2.09
N ASP A 23 -7.06 11.59 -2.68
CA ASP A 23 -7.18 10.19 -2.22
C ASP A 23 -6.55 10.00 -0.83
N LEU A 24 -5.44 10.69 -0.52
CA LEU A 24 -4.83 10.62 0.82
C LEU A 24 -5.81 11.10 1.91
N GLU A 25 -6.62 12.11 1.62
CA GLU A 25 -7.64 12.62 2.55
C GLU A 25 -8.82 11.67 2.72
N VAL A 26 -9.22 10.96 1.65
CA VAL A 26 -10.25 9.93 1.72
C VAL A 26 -9.75 8.72 2.51
N VAL A 27 -8.49 8.34 2.31
CA VAL A 27 -7.84 7.22 2.98
C VAL A 27 -7.60 7.50 4.46
N SER A 28 -7.20 8.71 4.83
CA SER A 28 -7.02 9.09 6.24
C SER A 28 -8.34 8.99 7.01
N ARG A 29 -9.44 9.49 6.42
CA ARG A 29 -10.80 9.34 6.97
C ARG A 29 -11.21 7.88 7.15
N ALA A 30 -10.82 6.99 6.23
CA ALA A 30 -11.12 5.57 6.34
C ALA A 30 -10.27 4.85 7.40
N ALA A 31 -8.99 5.20 7.51
CA ALA A 31 -8.01 4.52 8.36
C ALA A 31 -7.97 5.01 9.82
N ARG A 32 -8.81 5.98 10.22
CA ARG A 32 -8.79 6.62 11.55
C ARG A 32 -7.45 7.29 11.90
N VAL A 33 -6.65 7.61 10.88
CA VAL A 33 -5.38 8.34 11.02
C VAL A 33 -5.58 9.76 10.51
N ASP A 34 -4.91 10.72 11.12
CA ASP A 34 -4.96 12.11 10.67
C ASP A 34 -4.41 12.30 9.23
N ALA A 35 -5.05 13.18 8.47
CA ALA A 35 -4.71 13.42 7.06
C ALA A 35 -3.34 14.08 6.87
N GLU A 36 -2.94 14.99 7.75
CA GLU A 36 -1.62 15.63 7.67
C GLU A 36 -0.50 14.64 7.94
N THR A 37 -0.73 13.72 8.89
CA THR A 37 0.20 12.65 9.23
C THR A 37 0.43 11.72 8.04
N VAL A 38 -0.65 11.26 7.39
CA VAL A 38 -0.56 10.39 6.21
C VAL A 38 0.12 11.12 5.05
N LYS A 39 -0.20 12.40 4.81
CA LYS A 39 0.41 13.22 3.76
C LYS A 39 1.91 13.43 3.98
N SER A 40 2.33 13.68 5.22
CA SER A 40 3.74 13.87 5.57
C SER A 40 4.54 12.60 5.32
N ILE A 41 4.04 11.45 5.80
CA ILE A 41 4.70 10.16 5.60
C ILE A 41 4.72 9.74 4.12
N ALA A 42 3.65 10.02 3.37
CA ALA A 42 3.57 9.69 1.95
C ALA A 42 4.55 10.54 1.10
N LYS A 43 4.78 11.81 1.47
CA LYS A 43 5.74 12.70 0.78
C LYS A 43 7.20 12.29 1.03
N ASP A 44 7.51 11.83 2.23
CA ASP A 44 8.84 11.34 2.61
C ASP A 44 9.08 9.87 2.23
N LEU A 45 8.12 9.21 1.58
CA LEU A 45 8.20 7.79 1.30
C LEU A 45 9.29 7.50 0.25
N PRO A 46 10.36 6.76 0.60
CA PRO A 46 11.40 6.44 -0.37
C PRO A 46 10.89 5.43 -1.41
N PRO A 47 11.53 5.35 -2.59
CA PRO A 47 11.19 4.35 -3.59
C PRO A 47 11.26 2.93 -2.98
N HIS A 48 10.38 2.04 -3.46
CA HIS A 48 10.22 0.66 -2.96
C HIS A 48 9.72 0.53 -1.51
N HIS A 49 9.13 1.58 -0.94
CA HIS A 49 8.43 1.51 0.33
C HIS A 49 6.93 1.72 0.12
N CYS A 50 6.13 1.15 1.02
CA CYS A 50 4.69 1.37 1.07
C CYS A 50 4.27 1.84 2.47
N LEU A 51 3.25 2.69 2.52
CA LEU A 51 2.58 3.06 3.76
C LEU A 51 1.41 2.11 3.97
N VAL A 52 1.38 1.46 5.13
CA VAL A 52 0.36 0.49 5.52
C VAL A 52 -0.55 1.11 6.57
N LEU A 53 -1.85 0.99 6.35
CA LEU A 53 -2.92 1.55 7.18
C LEU A 53 -4.01 0.50 7.44
N GLY A 54 -4.70 0.63 8.58
CA GLY A 54 -5.83 -0.22 8.97
C GLY A 54 -5.45 -1.33 9.96
N LYS A 55 -6.25 -2.40 9.99
CA LYS A 55 -6.20 -3.42 11.05
C LYS A 55 -4.89 -4.20 11.09
N VAL A 56 -4.23 -4.40 9.94
CA VAL A 56 -2.96 -5.12 9.82
C VAL A 56 -1.84 -4.48 10.65
N VAL A 57 -1.91 -3.17 10.87
CA VAL A 57 -0.96 -2.39 11.68
C VAL A 57 -1.60 -1.86 12.96
N LYS A 58 -2.74 -2.41 13.39
CA LYS A 58 -3.52 -1.97 14.56
C LYS A 58 -3.86 -0.48 14.53
N ASP A 59 -4.25 0.02 13.37
CA ASP A 59 -4.58 1.43 13.12
C ASP A 59 -3.41 2.40 13.36
N PHE A 60 -2.17 1.89 13.46
CA PHE A 60 -0.96 2.70 13.55
C PHE A 60 -0.25 2.74 12.19
N PRO A 61 -0.03 3.92 11.59
CA PRO A 61 0.60 4.01 10.27
C PRO A 61 2.04 3.46 10.31
N MET A 62 2.36 2.51 9.42
CA MET A 62 3.72 1.96 9.33
C MET A 62 4.26 2.02 7.91
N VAL A 63 5.51 2.47 7.78
CA VAL A 63 6.26 2.42 6.52
C VAL A 63 6.95 1.07 6.43
N VAL A 64 6.65 0.31 5.38
CA VAL A 64 7.19 -1.03 5.16
C VAL A 64 8.01 -1.04 3.87
N LYS A 65 9.23 -1.59 3.96
CA LYS A 65 10.06 -1.83 2.78
C LYS A 65 9.51 -3.01 2.01
N VAL A 66 9.17 -2.80 0.75
CA VAL A 66 8.59 -3.83 -0.12
C VAL A 66 9.74 -4.57 -0.79
N LYS A 67 9.81 -5.88 -0.56
CA LYS A 67 10.80 -6.73 -1.23
C LYS A 67 10.44 -6.81 -2.72
N ALA A 68 11.38 -6.45 -3.59
CA ALA A 68 11.24 -6.67 -5.02
C ALA A 68 11.00 -8.16 -5.29
N LEU A 69 9.99 -8.47 -6.10
CA LEU A 69 9.78 -9.82 -6.57
C LEU A 69 10.91 -10.18 -7.53
N ASP A 70 11.63 -11.27 -7.25
CA ASP A 70 12.67 -11.85 -8.11
C ASP A 70 12.03 -12.67 -9.25
N ILE A 71 10.96 -12.16 -9.85
CA ILE A 71 10.26 -12.80 -10.97
C ILE A 71 9.85 -11.74 -12.00
N LYS A 72 9.92 -12.09 -13.27
CA LYS A 72 9.40 -11.27 -14.36
C LYS A 72 7.87 -11.25 -14.28
N THR A 73 7.31 -10.13 -13.85
CA THR A 73 5.86 -9.89 -13.85
C THR A 73 5.36 -9.58 -15.26
N MET A 74 5.41 -10.56 -16.15
CA MET A 74 4.92 -10.52 -17.55
C MET A 74 4.09 -11.77 -17.93
N GLY A 75 3.45 -12.41 -16.94
CA GLY A 75 2.68 -13.65 -17.15
C GLY A 75 3.50 -14.94 -17.08
N GLU A 76 4.76 -14.87 -16.63
CA GLU A 76 5.54 -16.08 -16.37
C GLU A 76 5.05 -16.78 -15.10
N THR A 77 4.64 -18.04 -15.25
CA THR A 77 4.23 -18.89 -14.12
C THR A 77 5.47 -19.42 -13.42
N ARG A 78 5.53 -19.28 -12.08
CA ARG A 78 6.58 -19.91 -11.27
C ARG A 78 6.40 -21.43 -11.32
N LEU A 79 7.17 -22.10 -12.17
CA LEU A 79 7.25 -23.56 -12.17
C LEU A 79 8.00 -24.01 -10.90
N PHE A 80 7.28 -24.68 -10.01
CA PHE A 80 7.85 -25.26 -8.77
C PHE A 80 8.77 -26.44 -9.09
N PHE A 81 8.49 -27.16 -10.17
CA PHE A 81 9.34 -28.22 -10.70
C PHE A 81 10.15 -27.65 -11.87
N LYS A 82 11.45 -27.42 -11.64
CA LYS A 82 12.41 -27.35 -12.74
C LYS A 82 12.85 -28.79 -12.98
N ASP A 83 12.64 -29.27 -14.21
CA ASP A 83 12.92 -30.63 -14.65
C ASP A 83 14.14 -31.27 -13.96
N MET A 84 13.94 -32.49 -13.42
CA MET A 84 15.03 -33.41 -13.12
C MET A 84 15.57 -33.93 -14.45
N ASN A 85 16.70 -33.38 -14.91
CA ASN A 85 17.58 -34.11 -15.82
C ASN A 85 19.04 -33.68 -15.63
#